data_AF-A0A2N1SMG0-F1
#
_entry.id   AF-A0A2N1SMG0-F1
#
_cell.length_a   1.000
_cell.length_b   1.000
_cell.length_c   1.000
_cell.angle_alpha   90.00
_cell.angle_beta   90.00
_cell.angle_gamma   90.00
#
_symmetry.space_group_name_H-M   'P 1'
#
loop_
_entity.id
_entity.type
_entity.pdbx_description
1 polymer ?
#
loop_
_entity_poly.entity_id
_entity_poly.type
_entity_poly.pdbx_seq_one_letter_code
_entity_poly.pdbx_strand_id
1 'polypeptide(L)'
;MTYLIIGGMYMSLGKKTGMRLLVALMLLVLAQSVVFAAGAAESPAASGEKKVVVLNGASMFDVDHPYTQTLIKFEELVNKYQDEVVVEVRMNLNRSLGIESDYLRFMSQGESVDLAIIAPAHTAQRVPSIAILDMPLLFRDFEHREAVLNSNLFDSITEEIIKKARIRPIGYAGGASRNIISNYPIRNMQELKGFKLRVQGAPIWAKVFSAVGAVPSVIAYDEVYSAIQTRVIDGLENEKVGYAQMRFFEVAKHFTENDHSITVRPLYISETAYQKLSPTVQQAVLKAGAEAGAYGAQFELDMADSELQKLVDAGLAVHHKFSDADKAEFRRLATPALLSYVDEMGFRSLYEKIQTIK
;
A
#
# COMPACT_ATOMS: atom_id res chain seq x y z
N MET A 1 44.58 53.42 -29.95
CA MET A 1 45.02 53.63 -28.56
C MET A 1 44.51 52.41 -27.81
N THR A 2 45.40 51.59 -27.27
CA THR A 2 45.02 50.31 -26.65
C THR A 2 45.02 50.51 -25.14
N TYR A 3 43.91 50.23 -24.47
CA TYR A 3 43.77 50.36 -23.02
C TYR A 3 43.79 48.98 -22.38
N LEU A 4 44.54 48.84 -21.27
CA LEU A 4 44.57 47.65 -20.43
C LEU A 4 43.82 47.99 -19.13
N ILE A 5 42.79 47.22 -18.77
CA ILE A 5 41.98 47.45 -17.57
C ILE A 5 42.43 46.48 -16.47
N ILE A 6 43.07 47.02 -15.43
CA ILE A 6 43.24 46.35 -14.13
C ILE A 6 42.91 47.40 -13.07
N GLY A 7 41.85 47.19 -12.28
CA GLY A 7 41.60 47.99 -11.07
C GLY A 7 41.19 49.46 -11.27
N GLY A 8 40.42 49.80 -12.31
CA GLY A 8 39.62 51.04 -12.33
C GLY A 8 40.33 52.37 -12.59
N MET A 9 41.62 52.40 -12.96
CA MET A 9 42.30 53.63 -13.40
C MET A 9 42.68 53.57 -14.89
N TYR A 10 42.31 54.60 -15.66
CA TYR A 10 42.67 54.73 -17.07
C TYR A 10 44.06 55.37 -17.22
N MET A 11 45.04 54.60 -17.69
CA MET A 11 46.32 55.14 -18.19
C MET A 11 46.40 55.04 -19.72
N SER A 12 46.73 56.15 -20.36
CA SER A 12 47.00 56.23 -21.81
C SER A 12 48.45 55.83 -22.10
N LEU A 13 48.64 54.67 -22.75
CA LEU A 13 49.96 54.22 -23.22
C LEU A 13 50.20 54.65 -24.68
N GLY A 14 51.36 55.27 -24.93
CA GLY A 14 51.80 55.70 -26.25
C GLY A 14 52.05 54.53 -27.22
N LYS A 15 51.77 54.74 -28.51
CA LYS A 15 51.80 53.71 -29.58
C LYS A 15 53.10 52.89 -29.69
N LYS A 16 54.24 53.40 -29.25
CA LYS A 16 55.55 52.70 -29.31
C LYS A 16 55.78 51.76 -28.12
N THR A 17 55.14 52.00 -26.97
CA THR A 17 55.34 51.24 -25.73
C THR A 17 54.42 50.01 -25.68
N GLY A 18 53.21 50.09 -26.25
CA GLY A 18 52.28 48.95 -26.32
C GLY A 18 52.75 47.81 -27.23
N MET A 19 53.45 48.12 -28.33
CA MET A 19 53.94 47.09 -29.27
C MET A 19 55.06 46.22 -28.68
N ARG A 20 55.90 46.79 -27.80
CA ARG A 20 56.98 46.05 -27.12
C ARG A 20 56.46 45.15 -26.00
N LEU A 21 55.37 45.52 -25.34
CA LEU A 21 54.72 44.69 -24.31
C LEU A 21 54.00 43.48 -24.92
N LEU A 22 53.39 43.64 -26.11
CA LEU A 22 52.71 42.57 -26.85
C LEU A 22 53.68 41.50 -27.38
N VAL A 23 54.87 41.89 -27.85
CA VAL A 23 55.91 40.94 -28.31
C VAL A 23 56.58 40.21 -27.14
N ALA A 24 56.73 40.86 -25.98
CA ALA A 24 57.25 40.21 -24.77
C ALA A 24 56.26 39.21 -24.15
N LEU A 25 54.94 39.48 -24.21
CA LEU A 25 53.92 38.52 -23.75
C LEU A 25 53.78 37.31 -24.70
N MET A 26 53.89 37.50 -26.01
CA MET A 26 53.83 36.38 -26.97
C MET A 26 55.04 35.43 -26.90
N LEU A 27 56.21 35.92 -26.48
CA LEU A 27 57.40 35.09 -26.29
C LEU A 27 57.43 34.36 -24.93
N LEU A 28 56.65 34.80 -23.94
CA LEU A 28 56.49 34.06 -22.67
C LEU A 28 55.47 32.92 -22.77
N VAL A 29 54.59 32.95 -23.77
CA VAL A 29 53.52 31.94 -24.00
C VAL A 29 54.02 30.73 -24.81
N LEU A 30 55.19 30.80 -25.45
CA LEU A 30 55.73 29.71 -26.28
C LEU A 30 56.82 28.82 -25.62
N ALA A 31 57.11 29.00 -24.33
CA ALA A 31 58.21 28.30 -23.65
C ALA A 31 57.80 27.34 -22.52
N GLN A 32 56.51 26.95 -22.43
CA GLN A 32 56.04 25.97 -21.42
C GLN A 32 55.39 24.71 -21.99
N SER A 33 55.60 24.42 -23.28
CA SER A 33 55.35 23.10 -23.84
C SER A 33 56.67 22.35 -23.99
N VAL A 34 56.90 21.41 -23.08
CA VAL A 34 57.59 20.10 -23.23
C VAL A 34 58.22 19.73 -21.88
N VAL A 35 57.39 19.20 -20.97
CA VAL A 35 57.82 18.14 -20.06
C VAL A 35 56.75 17.06 -20.14
N PHE A 36 57.09 16.01 -20.89
CA PHE A 36 56.42 14.73 -20.89
C PHE A 36 56.62 14.13 -19.48
N ALA A 37 55.61 14.23 -18.63
CA ALA A 37 55.44 13.35 -17.48
C ALA A 37 54.12 12.63 -17.71
N ALA A 38 54.21 11.30 -17.83
CA ALA A 38 53.07 10.40 -17.95
C ALA A 38 52.19 10.51 -16.69
N GLY A 39 51.30 11.49 -16.69
CA GLY A 39 50.15 11.52 -15.79
C GLY A 39 49.12 10.57 -16.37
N ALA A 40 48.86 9.48 -15.66
CA ALA A 40 47.67 8.68 -15.89
C ALA A 40 46.47 9.65 -15.95
N ALA A 41 45.75 9.63 -17.07
CA ALA A 41 44.46 10.25 -17.17
C ALA A 41 43.53 9.48 -16.22
N GLU A 42 43.49 9.88 -14.95
CA GLU A 42 42.32 9.63 -14.14
C GLU A 42 41.18 10.37 -14.82
N SER A 43 40.38 9.62 -15.57
CA SER A 43 39.03 10.04 -15.91
C SER A 43 38.41 10.62 -14.64
N PRO A 44 37.81 11.82 -14.68
CA PRO A 44 37.05 12.28 -13.53
C PRO A 44 35.98 11.20 -13.31
N ALA A 45 36.09 10.49 -12.19
CA ALA A 45 35.02 9.62 -11.75
C ALA A 45 33.79 10.51 -11.73
N ALA A 46 32.86 10.26 -12.67
CA ALA A 46 31.56 10.87 -12.63
C ALA A 46 30.98 10.43 -11.29
N SER A 47 31.05 11.30 -10.28
CA SER A 47 30.13 11.26 -9.16
C SER A 47 28.76 11.66 -9.73
N GLY A 48 28.22 10.80 -10.59
CA GLY A 48 26.92 11.00 -11.19
C GLY A 48 25.90 10.84 -10.08
N GLU A 49 25.27 11.95 -9.68
CA GLU A 49 24.07 11.87 -8.85
C GLU A 49 23.10 10.90 -9.52
N LYS A 50 22.70 9.86 -8.80
CA LYS A 50 21.76 8.88 -9.30
C LYS A 50 20.46 9.59 -9.64
N LYS A 51 19.86 9.22 -10.77
CA LYS A 51 18.53 9.72 -11.14
C LYS A 51 17.53 9.35 -10.03
N VAL A 52 16.68 10.30 -9.65
CA VAL A 52 15.56 10.04 -8.74
C VAL A 52 14.32 9.64 -9.54
N VAL A 53 13.70 8.53 -9.14
CA VAL A 53 12.39 8.07 -9.62
C VAL A 53 11.39 8.27 -8.49
N VAL A 54 10.47 9.21 -8.67
CA VAL A 54 9.41 9.46 -7.69
C VAL A 54 8.19 8.60 -8.00
N LEU A 55 7.72 7.83 -7.02
CA LEU A 55 6.43 7.13 -7.04
C LEU A 55 5.48 7.85 -6.08
N ASN A 56 4.32 8.29 -6.55
CA ASN A 56 3.31 8.89 -5.67
C ASN A 56 2.59 7.78 -4.90
N GLY A 57 2.91 7.65 -3.61
CA GLY A 57 2.26 6.72 -2.68
C GLY A 57 0.98 7.32 -2.11
N ALA A 58 -0.06 6.49 -1.92
CA ALA A 58 -1.31 6.91 -1.28
C ALA A 58 -1.72 5.98 -0.12
N SER A 59 -2.09 6.59 1.00
CA SER A 59 -2.63 5.91 2.18
C SER A 59 -3.80 6.68 2.75
N MET A 60 -4.87 5.98 3.14
CA MET A 60 -5.99 6.60 3.86
C MET A 60 -5.62 7.03 5.28
N PHE A 61 -4.46 6.58 5.77
CA PHE A 61 -4.11 6.56 7.17
C PHE A 61 -2.89 7.45 7.46
N ASP A 62 -2.59 7.61 8.74
CA ASP A 62 -1.41 8.35 9.20
C ASP A 62 -0.10 7.56 8.96
N VAL A 63 1.01 8.11 9.46
CA VAL A 63 2.34 7.52 9.28
C VAL A 63 2.50 6.21 10.06
N ASP A 64 1.82 6.05 11.19
CA ASP A 64 2.00 4.91 12.09
C ASP A 64 1.16 3.68 11.67
N HIS A 65 0.18 3.87 10.79
CA HIS A 65 -0.64 2.77 10.29
C HIS A 65 0.19 1.69 9.56
N PRO A 66 -0.12 0.39 9.75
CA PRO A 66 0.59 -0.71 9.10
C PRO A 66 0.72 -0.54 7.59
N TYR A 67 -0.33 -0.09 6.91
CA TYR A 67 -0.28 0.07 5.45
C TYR A 67 0.70 1.17 5.05
N THR A 68 0.79 2.26 5.80
CA THR A 68 1.76 3.32 5.53
C THR A 68 3.18 2.84 5.83
N GLN A 69 3.38 2.11 6.92
CA GLN A 69 4.65 1.47 7.26
C GLN A 69 5.10 0.45 6.20
N THR A 70 4.17 -0.28 5.57
CA THR A 70 4.47 -1.13 4.42
C THR A 70 5.02 -0.34 3.23
N LEU A 71 4.43 0.82 2.91
CA LEU A 71 4.91 1.65 1.79
C LEU A 71 6.30 2.23 2.08
N ILE A 72 6.56 2.63 3.33
CA ILE A 72 7.88 3.09 3.79
C ILE A 72 8.90 1.94 3.69
N LYS A 73 8.51 0.72 4.10
CA LYS A 73 9.38 -0.45 4.02
C LYS A 73 9.70 -0.83 2.57
N PHE A 74 8.72 -0.69 1.68
CA PHE A 74 8.94 -0.88 0.24
C PHE A 74 10.00 0.07 -0.30
N GLU A 75 9.93 1.37 0.05
CA GLU A 75 10.93 2.37 -0.34
C GLU A 75 12.34 2.01 0.15
N GLU A 76 12.47 1.60 1.42
CA GLU A 76 13.74 1.13 1.97
C GLU A 76 14.31 -0.06 1.17
N LEU A 77 13.48 -1.08 0.93
CA LEU A 77 13.92 -2.33 0.32
C LEU A 77 14.22 -2.20 -1.17
N VAL A 78 13.45 -1.40 -1.92
CA VAL A 78 13.72 -1.22 -3.36
C VAL A 78 15.05 -0.52 -3.58
N ASN A 79 15.42 0.45 -2.73
CA ASN A 79 16.73 1.10 -2.79
C ASN A 79 17.87 0.20 -2.29
N LYS A 80 17.58 -0.81 -1.47
CA LYS A 80 18.55 -1.83 -1.06
C LYS A 80 18.83 -2.86 -2.16
N TYR A 81 17.86 -3.15 -3.01
CA TYR A 81 17.94 -4.22 -4.02
C TYR A 81 18.45 -3.79 -5.39
N GLN A 82 18.68 -2.50 -5.61
CA GLN A 82 19.31 -2.00 -6.82
C GLN A 82 20.10 -0.72 -6.52
N ASP A 83 21.04 -0.39 -7.41
CA ASP A 83 21.91 0.78 -7.28
C ASP A 83 21.79 1.77 -8.47
N GLU A 84 20.89 1.50 -9.43
CA GLU A 84 20.73 2.27 -10.68
C GLU A 84 20.08 3.64 -10.47
N VAL A 85 19.07 3.73 -9.59
CA VAL A 85 18.30 4.94 -9.31
C VAL A 85 18.01 5.06 -7.81
N VAL A 86 17.68 6.26 -7.36
CA VAL A 86 17.02 6.44 -6.06
C VAL A 86 15.52 6.42 -6.30
N VAL A 87 14.81 5.47 -5.70
CA VAL A 87 13.35 5.46 -5.68
C VAL A 87 12.89 6.25 -4.47
N GLU A 88 12.13 7.32 -4.68
CA GLU A 88 11.50 8.10 -3.61
C GLU A 88 10.00 7.83 -3.63
N VAL A 89 9.40 7.44 -2.50
CA VAL A 89 7.95 7.30 -2.40
C VAL A 89 7.38 8.57 -1.77
N ARG A 90 6.76 9.41 -2.60
CA ARG A 90 6.06 10.60 -2.12
C ARG A 90 4.75 10.18 -1.45
N MET A 91 4.75 10.16 -0.12
CA MET A 91 3.60 9.72 0.67
C MET A 91 2.49 10.79 0.73
N ASN A 92 1.30 10.43 0.23
CA ASN A 92 0.07 11.19 0.38
C ASN A 92 -0.81 10.47 1.42
N LEU A 93 -0.83 11.01 2.63
CA LEU A 93 -1.46 10.39 3.81
C LEU A 93 -2.86 10.94 4.08
N ASN A 94 -3.55 10.35 5.06
CA ASN A 94 -4.81 10.85 5.62
C ASN A 94 -5.89 11.14 4.58
N ARG A 95 -6.02 10.28 3.56
CA ARG A 95 -7.02 10.41 2.47
C ARG A 95 -6.87 11.70 1.65
N SER A 96 -5.69 12.31 1.61
CA SER A 96 -5.44 13.52 0.81
C SER A 96 -5.69 13.33 -0.70
N LEU A 97 -5.65 12.07 -1.18
CA LEU A 97 -6.00 11.68 -2.55
C LEU A 97 -7.30 10.87 -2.64
N GLY A 98 -8.16 10.91 -1.63
CA GLY A 98 -9.43 10.16 -1.57
C GLY A 98 -9.31 8.83 -0.84
N ILE A 99 -10.09 7.83 -1.27
CA ILE A 99 -10.13 6.49 -0.67
C ILE A 99 -9.63 5.42 -1.66
N GLU A 100 -9.58 4.15 -1.24
CA GLU A 100 -9.05 3.04 -2.05
C GLU A 100 -9.69 2.91 -3.45
N SER A 101 -10.98 3.21 -3.61
CA SER A 101 -11.62 3.21 -4.93
C SER A 101 -11.11 4.33 -5.85
N ASP A 102 -10.72 5.48 -5.29
CA ASP A 102 -10.06 6.55 -6.04
C ASP A 102 -8.63 6.17 -6.40
N TYR A 103 -7.90 5.56 -5.45
CA TYR A 103 -6.54 5.08 -5.70
C TYR A 103 -6.52 4.09 -6.86
N LEU A 104 -7.41 3.09 -6.84
CA LEU A 104 -7.58 2.14 -7.93
C LEU A 104 -7.84 2.85 -9.27
N ARG A 105 -8.71 3.86 -9.29
CA ARG A 105 -9.03 4.63 -10.49
C ARG A 105 -7.79 5.38 -11.01
N PHE A 106 -7.10 6.14 -10.16
CA PHE A 106 -5.91 6.91 -10.52
C PHE A 106 -4.77 6.02 -11.00
N MET A 107 -4.50 4.91 -10.30
CA MET A 107 -3.43 3.97 -10.66
C MET A 107 -3.69 3.32 -12.02
N SER A 108 -4.93 2.89 -12.29
CA SER A 108 -5.30 2.29 -13.58
C SER A 108 -5.23 3.27 -14.75
N GLN A 109 -5.47 4.56 -14.50
CA GLN A 109 -5.31 5.63 -15.48
C GLN A 109 -3.84 6.00 -15.68
N GLY A 110 -2.96 5.67 -14.73
CA GLY A 110 -1.55 6.06 -14.72
C GLY A 110 -1.35 7.53 -14.33
N GLU A 111 -2.17 8.01 -13.40
CA GLU A 111 -2.23 9.40 -12.95
C GLU A 111 -1.71 9.54 -11.50
N SER A 112 -2.34 10.39 -10.67
CA SER A 112 -1.89 10.93 -9.38
C SER A 112 -1.49 9.92 -8.28
N VAL A 113 -1.63 8.61 -8.51
CA VAL A 113 -1.23 7.54 -7.58
C VAL A 113 -0.48 6.47 -8.35
N ASP A 114 0.74 6.17 -7.92
CA ASP A 114 1.60 5.13 -8.48
C ASP A 114 1.67 3.89 -7.59
N LEU A 115 1.52 4.05 -6.27
CA LEU A 115 1.70 2.98 -5.29
C LEU A 115 0.63 3.08 -4.19
N ALA A 116 -0.10 2.00 -3.92
CA ALA A 116 -1.09 1.96 -2.84
C ALA A 116 -1.40 0.52 -2.40
N ILE A 117 -1.93 0.39 -1.19
CA ILE A 117 -2.54 -0.85 -0.70
C ILE A 117 -4.06 -0.72 -0.87
N ILE A 118 -4.68 -1.69 -1.52
CA ILE A 118 -6.10 -1.63 -1.90
C ILE A 118 -6.75 -2.99 -1.59
N ALA A 119 -7.88 -2.99 -0.89
CA ALA A 119 -8.63 -4.20 -0.60
C ALA A 119 -9.13 -4.88 -1.89
N PRO A 120 -9.11 -6.23 -1.98
CA PRO A 120 -9.54 -6.92 -3.21
C PRO A 120 -11.00 -6.62 -3.58
N ALA A 121 -11.85 -6.23 -2.61
CA ALA A 121 -13.22 -5.78 -2.84
C ALA A 121 -13.33 -4.70 -3.93
N HIS A 122 -12.39 -3.76 -3.96
CA HIS A 122 -12.37 -2.67 -4.92
C HIS A 122 -11.91 -3.15 -6.30
N THR A 123 -10.83 -3.94 -6.33
CA THR A 123 -10.29 -4.49 -7.60
C THR A 123 -11.26 -5.46 -8.26
N ALA A 124 -12.08 -6.19 -7.47
CA ALA A 124 -13.08 -7.14 -7.95
C ALA A 124 -14.13 -6.52 -8.89
N GLN A 125 -14.36 -5.20 -8.80
CA GLN A 125 -15.27 -4.50 -9.72
C GLN A 125 -14.79 -4.52 -11.17
N ARG A 126 -13.48 -4.68 -11.40
CA ARG A 126 -12.86 -4.77 -12.73
C ARG A 126 -12.34 -6.18 -13.03
N VAL A 127 -11.92 -6.89 -11.99
CA VAL A 127 -11.29 -8.21 -12.08
C VAL A 127 -11.96 -9.14 -11.08
N PRO A 128 -13.15 -9.69 -11.41
CA PRO A 128 -13.96 -10.44 -10.45
C PRO A 128 -13.22 -11.62 -9.79
N SER A 129 -12.23 -12.21 -10.47
CA SER A 129 -11.44 -13.35 -9.97
C SER A 129 -10.66 -13.07 -8.67
N ILE A 130 -10.26 -11.82 -8.42
CA ILE A 130 -9.57 -11.46 -7.18
C ILE A 130 -10.48 -11.46 -5.95
N ALA A 131 -11.81 -11.45 -6.14
CA ALA A 131 -12.77 -11.42 -5.04
C ALA A 131 -12.63 -12.62 -4.09
N ILE A 132 -12.02 -13.72 -4.55
CA ILE A 132 -11.73 -14.86 -3.68
C ILE A 132 -10.87 -14.46 -2.48
N LEU A 133 -9.89 -13.57 -2.65
CA LEU A 133 -8.97 -13.13 -1.58
C LEU A 133 -9.63 -12.27 -0.50
N ASP A 134 -10.87 -11.81 -0.73
CA ASP A 134 -11.64 -10.98 0.22
C ASP A 134 -12.78 -11.78 0.86
N MET A 135 -12.86 -13.09 0.62
CA MET A 135 -13.92 -13.92 1.18
C MET A 135 -13.74 -14.12 2.69
N PRO A 136 -14.80 -13.89 3.51
CA PRO A 136 -14.82 -14.32 4.90
C PRO A 136 -14.56 -15.83 5.01
N LEU A 137 -13.96 -16.26 6.12
CA LEU A 137 -13.72 -17.67 6.43
C LEU A 137 -12.85 -18.45 5.43
N LEU A 138 -12.14 -17.77 4.52
CA LEU A 138 -11.26 -18.43 3.54
C LEU A 138 -10.04 -19.08 4.18
N PHE A 139 -9.44 -18.39 5.15
CA PHE A 139 -8.22 -18.81 5.83
C PHE A 139 -8.53 -19.38 7.22
N ARG A 140 -7.67 -20.30 7.69
CA ARG A 140 -7.81 -20.95 9.00
C ARG A 140 -7.18 -20.09 10.09
N ASP A 141 -6.01 -19.56 9.76
CA ASP A 141 -5.09 -18.81 10.59
C ASP A 141 -4.14 -18.01 9.69
N PHE A 142 -3.23 -17.25 10.31
CA PHE A 142 -2.29 -16.39 9.60
C PHE A 142 -1.27 -17.21 8.80
N GLU A 143 -0.79 -18.32 9.35
CA GLU A 143 0.17 -19.21 8.70
C GLU A 143 -0.42 -19.82 7.42
N HIS A 144 -1.68 -20.27 7.45
CA HIS A 144 -2.38 -20.75 6.26
C HIS A 144 -2.52 -19.63 5.20
N ARG A 145 -2.83 -18.40 5.62
CA ARG A 145 -2.87 -17.24 4.71
C ARG A 145 -1.51 -17.02 4.04
N GLU A 146 -0.43 -16.97 4.81
CA GLU A 146 0.91 -16.74 4.28
C GLU A 146 1.36 -17.87 3.34
N ALA A 147 1.08 -19.14 3.68
CA ALA A 147 1.37 -20.27 2.82
C ALA A 147 0.62 -20.21 1.48
N VAL A 148 -0.65 -19.75 1.51
CA VAL A 148 -1.47 -19.57 0.31
C VAL A 148 -0.95 -18.43 -0.56
N LEU A 149 -0.64 -17.26 0.02
CA LEU A 149 -0.18 -16.09 -0.73
C LEU A 149 1.24 -16.25 -1.32
N ASN A 150 2.08 -17.09 -0.70
CA ASN A 150 3.40 -17.46 -1.21
C ASN A 150 3.36 -18.60 -2.24
N SER A 151 2.18 -19.12 -2.57
CA SER A 151 1.99 -20.10 -3.64
C SER A 151 1.84 -19.43 -5.02
N ASN A 152 1.95 -20.22 -6.07
CA ASN A 152 1.69 -19.78 -7.45
C ASN A 152 0.20 -19.82 -7.86
N LEU A 153 -0.72 -19.97 -6.90
CA LEU A 153 -2.15 -20.09 -7.19
C LEU A 153 -2.76 -18.84 -7.83
N PHE A 154 -2.14 -17.67 -7.64
CA PHE A 154 -2.69 -16.38 -8.05
C PHE A 154 -1.98 -15.78 -9.29
N ASP A 155 -1.09 -16.50 -9.95
CA ASP A 155 -0.33 -16.00 -11.11
C ASP A 155 -1.28 -15.58 -12.25
N SER A 156 -2.27 -16.41 -12.58
CA SER A 156 -3.25 -16.09 -13.62
C SER A 156 -4.15 -14.91 -13.26
N ILE A 157 -4.49 -14.77 -11.97
CA ILE A 157 -5.25 -13.61 -11.46
C ILE A 157 -4.37 -12.36 -11.55
N THR A 158 -3.09 -12.46 -11.23
CA THR A 158 -2.12 -11.36 -11.35
C THR A 158 -2.01 -10.86 -12.79
N GLU A 159 -1.89 -11.77 -13.75
CA GLU A 159 -1.91 -11.45 -15.19
C GLU A 159 -3.22 -10.77 -15.61
N GLU A 160 -4.35 -11.26 -15.12
CA GLU A 160 -5.67 -10.68 -15.39
C GLU A 160 -5.76 -9.24 -14.84
N ILE A 161 -5.26 -9.00 -13.63
CA ILE A 161 -5.22 -7.68 -13.00
C ILE A 161 -4.37 -6.71 -13.83
N ILE A 162 -3.16 -7.12 -14.22
CA ILE A 162 -2.27 -6.29 -15.05
C ILE A 162 -2.97 -5.90 -16.35
N LYS A 163 -3.61 -6.87 -17.02
CA LYS A 163 -4.24 -6.66 -18.32
C LYS A 163 -5.51 -5.81 -18.24
N LYS A 164 -6.40 -6.09 -17.28
CA LYS A 164 -7.73 -5.47 -17.21
C LYS A 164 -7.76 -4.21 -16.34
N ALA A 165 -7.04 -4.23 -15.23
CA ALA A 165 -7.02 -3.13 -14.27
C ALA A 165 -5.77 -2.25 -14.41
N ARG A 166 -4.77 -2.61 -15.22
CA ARG A 166 -3.56 -1.79 -15.44
C ARG A 166 -2.84 -1.41 -14.13
N ILE A 167 -2.87 -2.32 -13.17
CA ILE A 167 -2.11 -2.26 -11.92
C ILE A 167 -1.45 -3.63 -11.73
N ARG A 168 -0.38 -3.68 -10.96
CA ARG A 168 0.39 -4.89 -10.71
C ARG A 168 0.47 -5.14 -9.21
N PRO A 169 -0.08 -6.25 -8.69
CA PRO A 169 0.24 -6.68 -7.34
C PRO A 169 1.74 -6.99 -7.25
N ILE A 170 2.41 -6.42 -6.26
CA ILE A 170 3.84 -6.63 -6.01
C ILE A 170 4.11 -7.23 -4.63
N GLY A 171 3.08 -7.38 -3.80
CA GLY A 171 3.15 -8.02 -2.48
C GLY A 171 1.79 -7.99 -1.79
N TYR A 172 1.70 -8.57 -0.60
CA TYR A 172 0.46 -8.66 0.16
C TYR A 172 0.68 -8.26 1.62
N ALA A 173 0.12 -7.13 2.01
CA ALA A 173 -0.05 -6.73 3.41
C ALA A 173 -1.38 -7.29 3.97
N GLY A 174 -1.81 -6.79 5.13
CA GLY A 174 -3.02 -7.27 5.80
C GLY A 174 -2.66 -8.30 6.87
N GLY A 175 -3.47 -9.33 7.06
CA GLY A 175 -3.16 -10.43 7.96
C GLY A 175 -3.83 -10.32 9.32
N ALA A 176 -4.27 -9.12 9.75
CA ALA A 176 -5.14 -9.03 10.91
C ALA A 176 -6.57 -9.51 10.62
N SER A 177 -7.23 -9.90 11.71
CA SER A 177 -8.59 -10.40 11.70
C SER A 177 -9.62 -9.26 11.72
N ARG A 178 -10.67 -9.38 10.90
CA ARG A 178 -11.86 -8.50 10.91
C ARG A 178 -12.90 -9.03 11.88
N ASN A 179 -13.53 -8.10 12.57
CA ASN A 179 -14.39 -8.33 13.72
C ASN A 179 -15.60 -7.39 13.72
N ILE A 180 -16.63 -7.72 14.51
CA ILE A 180 -17.87 -6.93 14.58
C ILE A 180 -17.63 -5.69 15.44
N ILE A 181 -18.04 -4.52 14.96
CA ILE A 181 -18.00 -3.24 15.68
C ILE A 181 -19.41 -2.67 15.72
N SER A 182 -19.92 -2.35 16.91
CA SER A 182 -21.34 -2.09 17.13
C SER A 182 -21.60 -0.99 18.17
N ASN A 183 -22.71 -0.28 18.01
CA ASN A 183 -23.16 0.75 18.96
C ASN A 183 -23.92 0.19 20.18
N TYR A 184 -24.27 -1.09 20.17
CA TYR A 184 -24.82 -1.86 21.31
C TYR A 184 -24.11 -3.21 21.44
N PRO A 185 -24.18 -3.91 22.60
CA PRO A 185 -23.50 -5.18 22.76
C PRO A 185 -23.98 -6.26 21.79
N ILE A 186 -23.04 -6.94 21.12
CA ILE A 186 -23.27 -8.17 20.37
C ILE A 186 -22.31 -9.22 20.89
N ARG A 187 -22.76 -10.10 21.78
CA ARG A 187 -21.89 -11.04 22.52
C ARG A 187 -21.96 -12.47 22.01
N ASN A 188 -22.99 -12.77 21.23
CA ASN A 188 -23.31 -14.11 20.73
C ASN A 188 -24.11 -14.02 19.43
N MET A 189 -24.39 -15.18 18.82
CA MET A 189 -25.17 -15.26 17.57
C MET A 189 -26.63 -14.81 17.69
N GLN A 190 -27.22 -14.84 18.89
CA GLN A 190 -28.59 -14.35 19.09
C GLN A 190 -28.65 -12.82 18.99
N GLU A 191 -27.69 -12.12 19.61
CA GLU A 191 -27.60 -10.65 19.59
C GLU A 191 -27.18 -10.08 18.22
N LEU A 192 -26.59 -10.92 17.34
CA LEU A 192 -26.23 -10.54 15.97
C LEU A 192 -27.44 -10.40 15.04
N LYS A 193 -28.56 -11.07 15.35
CA LYS A 193 -29.74 -11.08 14.47
C LYS A 193 -30.35 -9.68 14.35
N GLY A 194 -30.60 -9.25 13.12
CA GLY A 194 -31.15 -7.93 12.81
C GLY A 194 -30.13 -6.78 12.88
N PHE A 195 -28.85 -7.07 13.19
CA PHE A 195 -27.79 -6.05 13.24
C PHE A 195 -27.61 -5.38 11.89
N LYS A 196 -27.89 -4.07 11.81
CA LYS A 196 -27.68 -3.30 10.58
C LYS A 196 -26.23 -2.88 10.51
N LEU A 197 -25.47 -3.44 9.58
CA LEU A 197 -24.05 -3.16 9.48
C LEU A 197 -23.65 -2.67 8.10
N ARG A 198 -22.63 -1.82 8.07
CA ARG A 198 -21.89 -1.58 6.84
C ARG A 198 -21.02 -2.78 6.51
N VAL A 199 -21.00 -3.15 5.22
CA VAL A 199 -20.03 -4.06 4.61
C VAL A 199 -19.30 -3.40 3.43
N GLN A 200 -18.18 -3.99 3.02
CA GLN A 200 -17.48 -3.61 1.79
C GLN A 200 -18.31 -3.93 0.53
N GLY A 201 -17.91 -3.39 -0.62
CA GLY A 201 -18.69 -3.47 -1.87
C GLY A 201 -18.74 -4.83 -2.56
N ALA A 202 -17.91 -5.81 -2.17
CA ALA A 202 -17.95 -7.14 -2.77
C ALA A 202 -19.19 -7.93 -2.30
N PRO A 203 -19.96 -8.56 -3.21
CA PRO A 203 -21.23 -9.22 -2.88
C PRO A 203 -21.15 -10.30 -1.80
N ILE A 204 -19.99 -10.95 -1.66
CA ILE A 204 -19.77 -12.01 -0.67
C ILE A 204 -20.04 -11.52 0.77
N TRP A 205 -19.68 -10.28 1.10
CA TRP A 205 -19.89 -9.74 2.45
C TRP A 205 -21.38 -9.65 2.79
N ALA A 206 -22.17 -9.10 1.87
CA ALA A 206 -23.61 -9.00 2.05
C ALA A 206 -24.25 -10.40 2.13
N LYS A 207 -23.82 -11.35 1.29
CA LYS A 207 -24.30 -12.75 1.33
C LYS A 207 -24.00 -13.42 2.68
N VAL A 208 -22.76 -13.34 3.17
CA VAL A 208 -22.34 -13.96 4.44
C VAL A 208 -23.08 -13.36 5.63
N PHE A 209 -23.13 -12.02 5.74
CA PHE A 209 -23.80 -11.38 6.87
C PHE A 209 -25.33 -11.56 6.85
N SER A 210 -25.95 -11.62 5.65
CA SER A 210 -27.37 -11.96 5.55
C SER A 210 -27.65 -13.40 5.99
N ALA A 211 -26.76 -14.35 5.66
CA ALA A 211 -26.91 -15.77 6.02
C ALA A 211 -26.86 -16.03 7.54
N VAL A 212 -26.14 -15.18 8.29
CA VAL A 212 -26.09 -15.23 9.76
C VAL A 212 -27.19 -14.40 10.43
N GLY A 213 -28.10 -13.80 9.65
CA GLY A 213 -29.27 -13.07 10.14
C GLY A 213 -29.03 -11.58 10.41
N ALA A 214 -27.89 -11.02 10.01
CA ALA A 214 -27.66 -9.57 10.05
C ALA A 214 -28.26 -8.87 8.81
N VAL A 215 -28.24 -7.54 8.78
CA VAL A 215 -28.82 -6.71 7.72
C VAL A 215 -27.71 -5.83 7.10
N PRO A 216 -26.91 -6.36 6.16
CA PRO A 216 -25.79 -5.63 5.59
C PRO A 216 -26.23 -4.55 4.61
N SER A 217 -25.47 -3.45 4.57
CA SER A 217 -25.59 -2.38 3.57
C SER A 217 -24.21 -1.97 3.07
N VAL A 218 -24.07 -1.74 1.76
CA VAL A 218 -22.83 -1.23 1.17
C VAL A 218 -22.80 0.28 1.34
N ILE A 219 -21.84 0.79 2.12
CA ILE A 219 -21.64 2.21 2.38
C ILE A 219 -20.15 2.53 2.20
N ALA A 220 -19.84 3.68 1.60
CA ALA A 220 -18.47 4.13 1.40
C ALA A 220 -17.75 4.29 2.74
N TYR A 221 -16.45 4.01 2.78
CA TYR A 221 -15.73 3.86 4.06
C TYR A 221 -15.67 5.16 4.88
N ASP A 222 -15.60 6.30 4.20
CA ASP A 222 -15.61 7.64 4.77
C ASP A 222 -16.99 8.11 5.24
N GLU A 223 -18.08 7.49 4.77
CA GLU A 223 -19.45 7.77 5.19
C GLU A 223 -19.88 6.96 6.43
N VAL A 224 -19.15 5.89 6.78
CA VAL A 224 -19.54 4.93 7.84
C VAL A 224 -19.71 5.60 9.19
N TYR A 225 -18.76 6.46 9.58
CA TYR A 225 -18.82 7.14 10.88
C TYR A 225 -20.14 7.91 11.01
N SER A 226 -20.46 8.73 10.01
CA SER A 226 -21.69 9.52 9.98
C SER A 226 -22.94 8.62 9.93
N ALA A 227 -22.90 7.52 9.18
CA ALA A 227 -24.02 6.58 9.10
C ALA A 227 -24.33 5.91 10.45
N ILE A 228 -23.31 5.58 11.25
CA ILE A 228 -23.49 5.08 12.62
C ILE A 228 -23.97 6.20 13.55
N GLN A 229 -23.34 7.38 13.48
CA GLN A 229 -23.69 8.53 14.31
C GLN A 229 -25.16 8.95 14.15
N THR A 230 -25.65 8.92 12.91
CA THR A 230 -27.03 9.26 12.54
C THR A 230 -28.00 8.06 12.64
N ARG A 231 -27.51 6.89 13.08
CA ARG A 231 -28.27 5.64 13.27
C ARG A 231 -28.95 5.11 12.00
N VAL A 232 -28.37 5.39 10.83
CA VAL A 232 -28.77 4.72 9.57
C VAL A 232 -28.39 3.24 9.65
N ILE A 233 -27.24 2.95 10.26
CA ILE A 233 -26.73 1.61 10.58
C ILE A 233 -26.32 1.57 12.06
N ASP A 234 -26.18 0.36 12.59
CA ASP A 234 -25.82 0.10 13.99
C ASP A 234 -24.31 -0.13 14.18
N GLY A 235 -23.57 -0.37 13.09
CA GLY A 235 -22.15 -0.62 13.15
C GLY A 235 -21.55 -1.07 11.83
N LEU A 236 -20.40 -1.75 11.92
CA LEU A 236 -19.64 -2.25 10.79
C LEU A 236 -18.89 -3.53 11.18
N GLU A 237 -18.08 -4.03 10.26
CA GLU A 237 -17.02 -4.98 10.56
C GLU A 237 -15.65 -4.41 10.12
N ASN A 238 -14.60 -4.63 10.91
CA ASN A 238 -13.24 -4.15 10.61
C ASN A 238 -12.17 -4.78 11.51
N GLU A 239 -10.90 -4.53 11.20
CA GLU A 239 -9.74 -4.88 12.02
C GLU A 239 -9.59 -3.94 13.23
N LYS A 240 -8.86 -4.38 14.26
CA LYS A 240 -8.58 -3.62 15.49
C LYS A 240 -7.87 -2.29 15.20
N VAL A 241 -6.90 -2.29 14.29
CA VAL A 241 -6.16 -1.08 13.91
C VAL A 241 -7.06 -0.06 13.21
N GLY A 242 -7.88 -0.52 12.26
CA GLY A 242 -8.87 0.32 11.58
C GLY A 242 -9.92 0.90 12.54
N TYR A 243 -10.36 0.12 13.53
CA TYR A 243 -11.26 0.58 14.60
C TYR A 243 -10.69 1.75 15.39
N ALA A 244 -9.42 1.65 15.79
CA ALA A 244 -8.73 2.71 16.53
C ALA A 244 -8.47 3.95 15.67
N GLN A 245 -7.85 3.80 14.51
CA GLN A 245 -7.43 4.93 13.70
C GLN A 245 -8.59 5.75 13.13
N MET A 246 -9.67 5.09 12.70
CA MET A 246 -10.86 5.79 12.20
C MET A 246 -11.76 6.31 13.34
N ARG A 247 -11.36 6.11 14.59
CA ARG A 247 -12.09 6.53 15.79
C ARG A 247 -13.52 6.01 15.84
N PHE A 248 -13.76 4.83 15.28
CA PHE A 248 -15.11 4.23 15.27
C PHE A 248 -15.64 3.98 16.67
N PHE A 249 -14.76 3.86 17.68
CA PHE A 249 -15.13 3.75 19.09
C PHE A 249 -15.99 4.91 19.63
N GLU A 250 -15.96 6.09 18.98
CA GLU A 250 -16.79 7.23 19.38
C GLU A 250 -18.28 7.04 19.08
N VAL A 251 -18.59 6.26 18.03
CA VAL A 251 -19.97 6.03 17.54
C VAL A 251 -20.43 4.58 17.69
N ALA A 252 -19.49 3.64 17.82
CA ALA A 252 -19.73 2.21 17.98
C ALA A 252 -18.74 1.60 19.00
N LYS A 253 -19.05 1.73 20.29
CA LYS A 253 -18.15 1.40 21.41
C LYS A 253 -17.84 -0.09 21.57
N HIS A 254 -18.71 -0.98 21.08
CA HIS A 254 -18.58 -2.42 21.32
C HIS A 254 -17.79 -3.09 20.20
N PHE A 255 -16.66 -3.69 20.57
CA PHE A 255 -15.83 -4.50 19.68
C PHE A 255 -16.01 -5.97 20.04
N THR A 256 -16.54 -6.75 19.11
CA THR A 256 -16.81 -8.18 19.31
C THR A 256 -15.90 -9.00 18.42
N GLU A 257 -14.98 -9.72 19.07
CA GLU A 257 -14.01 -10.57 18.41
C GLU A 257 -14.65 -11.91 18.02
N ASN A 258 -14.97 -12.05 16.74
CA ASN A 258 -15.54 -13.25 16.13
C ASN A 258 -14.66 -13.84 15.02
N ASP A 259 -13.59 -13.14 14.64
CA ASP A 259 -12.56 -13.56 13.69
C ASP A 259 -13.08 -14.16 12.38
N HIS A 260 -14.03 -13.45 11.77
CA HIS A 260 -14.75 -13.96 10.60
C HIS A 260 -13.98 -13.81 9.28
N SER A 261 -12.89 -13.04 9.26
CA SER A 261 -12.04 -12.89 8.07
C SER A 261 -10.61 -12.52 8.45
N ILE A 262 -9.63 -13.06 7.72
CA ILE A 262 -8.22 -12.66 7.81
C ILE A 262 -7.89 -11.90 6.54
N THR A 263 -7.36 -10.69 6.67
CA THR A 263 -7.33 -9.74 5.55
C THR A 263 -6.23 -10.06 4.57
N VAL A 264 -6.51 -9.98 3.28
CA VAL A 264 -5.48 -9.87 2.25
C VAL A 264 -5.54 -8.45 1.70
N ARG A 265 -4.39 -7.77 1.67
CA ARG A 265 -4.29 -6.38 1.22
C ARG A 265 -3.17 -6.27 0.19
N PRO A 266 -3.46 -6.52 -1.09
CA PRO A 266 -2.45 -6.40 -2.13
C PRO A 266 -1.84 -5.00 -2.15
N LEU A 267 -0.51 -4.96 -2.14
CA LEU A 267 0.28 -3.78 -2.47
C LEU A 267 0.38 -3.72 -4.00
N TYR A 268 -0.15 -2.65 -4.57
CA TYR A 268 -0.15 -2.43 -6.00
C TYR A 268 0.83 -1.35 -6.41
N ILE A 269 1.40 -1.51 -7.60
CA ILE A 269 2.00 -0.43 -8.39
C ILE A 269 1.18 -0.19 -9.66
N SER A 270 1.06 1.06 -10.13
CA SER A 270 0.49 1.36 -11.44
C SER A 270 1.31 0.67 -12.54
N GLU A 271 0.64 -0.01 -13.47
CA GLU A 271 1.35 -0.66 -14.57
C GLU A 271 2.05 0.38 -15.46
N THR A 272 1.48 1.58 -15.60
CA THR A 272 2.09 2.68 -16.33
C THR A 272 3.40 3.15 -15.68
N ALA A 273 3.46 3.19 -14.34
CA ALA A 273 4.68 3.55 -13.61
C ALA A 273 5.71 2.43 -13.71
N TYR A 274 5.29 1.17 -13.49
CA TYR A 274 6.14 -0.01 -13.53
C TYR A 274 6.85 -0.18 -14.89
N GLN A 275 6.14 0.03 -16.01
CA GLN A 275 6.70 -0.11 -17.35
C GLN A 275 7.71 0.99 -17.74
N LYS A 276 7.82 2.08 -16.97
CA LYS A 276 8.85 3.11 -17.18
C LYS A 276 10.18 2.77 -16.50
N LEU A 277 10.21 1.77 -15.63
CA LEU A 277 11.39 1.34 -14.89
C LEU A 277 12.28 0.44 -15.76
N SER A 278 13.59 0.43 -15.48
CA SER A 278 14.50 -0.53 -16.10
C SER A 278 14.17 -1.96 -15.63
N PRO A 279 14.57 -3.01 -16.38
CA PRO A 279 14.37 -4.39 -15.95
C PRO A 279 14.96 -4.71 -14.56
N THR A 280 16.13 -4.13 -14.24
CA THR A 280 16.76 -4.27 -12.92
C THR A 280 15.88 -3.69 -11.82
N VAL A 281 15.39 -2.45 -12.01
CA VAL A 281 14.53 -1.79 -11.02
C VAL A 281 13.17 -2.49 -10.91
N GLN A 282 12.63 -3.01 -12.01
CA GLN A 282 11.41 -3.83 -12.00
C GLN A 282 11.56 -5.08 -11.12
N GLN A 283 12.67 -5.81 -11.23
CA GLN A 283 12.95 -6.96 -10.38
C GLN A 283 13.11 -6.55 -8.90
N ALA A 284 13.79 -5.44 -8.63
CA ALA A 284 13.91 -4.89 -7.28
C ALA A 284 12.54 -4.51 -6.68
N VAL A 285 11.65 -3.92 -7.48
CA VAL A 285 10.27 -3.57 -7.06
C VAL A 285 9.47 -4.81 -6.69
N LEU A 286 9.51 -5.88 -7.49
CA LEU A 286 8.80 -7.12 -7.18
C LEU A 286 9.30 -7.76 -5.88
N LYS A 287 10.62 -7.81 -5.69
CA LYS A 287 11.22 -8.36 -4.47
C LYS A 287 10.91 -7.50 -3.24
N ALA A 288 11.10 -6.19 -3.36
CA ALA A 288 10.83 -5.24 -2.29
C ALA A 288 9.34 -5.24 -1.90
N GLY A 289 8.44 -5.30 -2.87
CA GLY A 289 7.00 -5.34 -2.63
C GLY A 289 6.58 -6.58 -1.84
N ALA A 290 7.12 -7.76 -2.21
CA ALA A 290 6.80 -9.01 -1.54
C ALA A 290 7.24 -9.00 -0.08
N GLU A 291 8.50 -8.61 0.17
CA GLU A 291 9.05 -8.53 1.52
C GLU A 291 8.42 -7.41 2.36
N ALA A 292 8.12 -6.26 1.77
CA ALA A 292 7.40 -5.18 2.45
C ALA A 292 5.98 -5.59 2.82
N GLY A 293 5.28 -6.32 1.93
CA GLY A 293 3.96 -6.87 2.21
C GLY A 293 3.98 -7.80 3.42
N ALA A 294 4.89 -8.78 3.44
CA ALA A 294 5.05 -9.70 4.56
C ALA A 294 5.40 -8.97 5.86
N TYR A 295 6.32 -7.99 5.80
CA TYR A 295 6.64 -7.12 6.94
C TYR A 295 5.39 -6.40 7.46
N GLY A 296 4.64 -5.76 6.57
CA GLY A 296 3.42 -5.04 6.89
C GLY A 296 2.37 -5.93 7.53
N ALA A 297 2.30 -7.18 7.10
CA ALA A 297 1.33 -8.13 7.63
C ALA A 297 1.65 -8.56 9.06
N GLN A 298 2.92 -8.86 9.33
CA GLN A 298 3.38 -9.13 10.69
C GLN A 298 3.23 -7.89 11.58
N PHE A 299 3.56 -6.71 11.06
CA PHE A 299 3.47 -5.46 11.80
C PHE A 299 2.02 -5.12 12.19
N GLU A 300 1.04 -5.38 11.31
CA GLU A 300 -0.38 -5.22 11.66
C GLU A 300 -0.80 -6.16 12.79
N LEU A 301 -0.39 -7.44 12.73
CA LEU A 301 -0.68 -8.42 13.78
C LEU A 301 -0.10 -8.04 15.13
N ASP A 302 1.17 -7.64 15.15
CA ASP A 302 1.89 -7.30 16.39
C ASP A 302 1.24 -6.10 17.11
N MET A 303 0.66 -5.17 16.35
CA MET A 303 0.00 -3.99 16.92
C MET A 303 -1.46 -4.22 17.31
N ALA A 304 -2.18 -5.08 16.59
CA ALA A 304 -3.64 -5.17 16.62
C ALA A 304 -4.23 -5.30 18.04
N ASP A 305 -3.70 -6.21 18.85
CA ASP A 305 -4.18 -6.43 20.22
C ASP A 305 -3.85 -5.28 21.16
N SER A 306 -2.66 -4.71 21.02
CA SER A 306 -2.23 -3.58 21.84
C SER A 306 -3.07 -2.32 21.61
N GLU A 307 -3.46 -2.06 20.36
CA GLU A 307 -4.31 -0.92 20.00
C GLU A 307 -5.72 -1.04 20.59
N LEU A 308 -6.33 -2.23 20.50
CA LEU A 308 -7.64 -2.45 21.13
C LEU A 308 -7.55 -2.32 22.65
N GLN A 309 -6.51 -2.90 23.27
CA GLN A 309 -6.34 -2.87 24.73
C GLN A 309 -6.20 -1.44 25.25
N LYS A 310 -5.44 -0.57 24.58
CA LYS A 310 -5.33 0.87 24.94
C LYS A 310 -6.70 1.55 25.00
N LEU A 311 -7.59 1.26 24.04
CA LEU A 311 -8.94 1.84 24.01
C LEU A 311 -9.82 1.30 25.13
N VAL A 312 -9.68 0.01 25.46
CA VAL A 312 -10.40 -0.61 26.59
C VAL A 312 -9.94 -0.03 27.92
N ASP A 313 -8.64 0.09 28.14
CA ASP A 313 -8.05 0.65 29.37
C ASP A 313 -8.42 2.13 29.56
N ALA A 314 -8.54 2.88 28.46
CA ALA A 314 -9.03 4.26 28.47
C ALA A 314 -10.55 4.38 28.66
N GLY A 315 -11.28 3.26 28.74
CA GLY A 315 -12.74 3.23 28.86
C GLY A 315 -13.49 3.68 27.59
N LEU A 316 -12.79 3.79 26.47
CA LEU A 316 -13.31 4.22 25.17
C LEU A 316 -13.99 3.09 24.39
N ALA A 317 -13.57 1.84 24.62
CA ALA A 317 -14.14 0.65 23.97
C ALA A 317 -14.58 -0.40 25.00
N VAL A 318 -15.49 -1.29 24.58
CA VAL A 318 -15.85 -2.50 25.33
C VAL A 318 -15.55 -3.71 24.44
N HIS A 319 -14.66 -4.57 24.89
CA HIS A 319 -14.25 -5.78 24.18
C HIS A 319 -15.08 -6.98 24.62
N HIS A 320 -15.69 -7.66 23.65
CA HIS A 320 -16.34 -8.96 23.79
C HIS A 320 -15.61 -9.99 22.94
N LYS A 321 -15.69 -11.26 23.34
CA LYS A 321 -15.20 -12.39 22.54
C LYS A 321 -16.36 -13.36 22.32
N PHE A 322 -16.62 -13.72 21.07
CA PHE A 322 -17.52 -14.84 20.78
C PHE A 322 -16.93 -16.13 21.34
N SER A 323 -17.80 -16.97 21.89
CA SER A 323 -17.43 -18.32 22.30
C SER A 323 -17.06 -19.18 21.08
N ASP A 324 -16.35 -20.29 21.29
CA ASP A 324 -16.06 -21.25 20.21
C ASP A 324 -17.36 -21.79 19.58
N ALA A 325 -18.41 -21.95 20.39
CA ALA A 325 -19.73 -22.36 19.92
C ALA A 325 -20.37 -21.30 19.01
N ASP A 326 -20.28 -20.01 19.37
CA ASP A 326 -20.78 -18.91 18.53
C ASP A 326 -19.97 -18.78 17.24
N LYS A 327 -18.63 -18.91 17.30
CA LYS A 327 -17.77 -18.93 16.11
C LYS A 327 -18.09 -20.12 15.19
N ALA A 328 -18.32 -21.30 15.75
CA ALA A 328 -18.71 -22.48 14.99
C ALA A 328 -20.10 -22.31 14.35
N GLU A 329 -21.05 -21.72 15.06
CA GLU A 329 -22.40 -21.44 14.54
C GLU A 329 -22.37 -20.37 13.44
N PHE A 330 -21.56 -19.31 13.60
CA PHE A 330 -21.31 -18.33 12.53
C PHE A 330 -20.80 -19.03 11.27
N ARG A 331 -19.76 -19.88 11.38
CA ARG A 331 -19.23 -20.64 10.25
C ARG A 331 -20.30 -21.53 9.62
N ARG A 332 -21.08 -22.25 10.44
CA ARG A 332 -22.12 -23.17 9.96
C ARG A 332 -23.19 -22.44 9.14
N LEU A 333 -23.63 -21.27 9.59
CA LEU A 333 -24.64 -20.46 8.90
C LEU A 333 -24.09 -19.73 7.67
N ALA A 334 -22.85 -19.24 7.73
CA ALA A 334 -22.22 -18.53 6.62
C ALA A 334 -21.77 -19.45 5.47
N THR A 335 -21.36 -20.69 5.77
CA THR A 335 -20.74 -21.60 4.81
C THR A 335 -21.60 -21.86 3.56
N PRO A 336 -22.92 -22.12 3.64
CA PRO A 336 -23.73 -22.32 2.44
C PRO A 336 -23.73 -21.11 1.49
N ALA A 337 -23.83 -19.89 2.04
CA ALA A 337 -23.81 -18.67 1.23
C ALA A 337 -22.43 -18.43 0.61
N LEU A 338 -21.37 -18.73 1.35
CA LEU A 338 -20.00 -18.70 0.87
C LEU A 338 -19.79 -19.69 -0.29
N LEU A 339 -20.17 -20.95 -0.13
CA LEU A 339 -20.01 -21.98 -1.16
C LEU A 339 -20.89 -21.70 -2.39
N SER A 340 -22.09 -21.17 -2.21
CA SER A 340 -22.92 -20.68 -3.32
C SER A 340 -22.17 -19.61 -4.12
N TYR A 341 -21.56 -18.64 -3.45
CA TYR A 341 -20.75 -17.62 -4.11
C TYR A 341 -19.51 -18.19 -4.81
N VAL A 342 -18.84 -19.17 -4.19
CA VAL A 342 -17.73 -19.90 -4.83
C VAL A 342 -18.16 -20.54 -6.14
N ASP A 343 -19.31 -21.21 -6.15
CA ASP A 343 -19.82 -21.87 -7.35
C ASP A 343 -20.31 -20.84 -8.39
N GLU A 344 -21.03 -19.80 -7.98
CA GLU A 344 -21.49 -18.69 -8.84
C GLU A 344 -20.34 -18.00 -9.57
N MET A 345 -19.20 -17.82 -8.90
CA MET A 345 -18.02 -17.15 -9.44
C MET A 345 -17.05 -18.11 -10.16
N GLY A 346 -17.34 -19.42 -10.17
CA GLY A 346 -16.46 -20.43 -10.76
C GLY A 346 -15.16 -20.66 -9.98
N PHE A 347 -15.14 -20.36 -8.68
CA PHE A 347 -13.97 -20.46 -7.80
C PHE A 347 -13.75 -21.84 -7.20
N ARG A 348 -14.63 -22.82 -7.41
CA ARG A 348 -14.59 -24.13 -6.72
C ARG A 348 -13.19 -24.76 -6.71
N SER A 349 -12.54 -24.88 -7.87
CA SER A 349 -11.21 -25.48 -7.95
C SER A 349 -10.14 -24.67 -7.21
N LEU A 350 -10.18 -23.34 -7.28
CA LEU A 350 -9.22 -22.49 -6.58
C LEU A 350 -9.45 -22.53 -5.06
N TYR A 351 -10.71 -22.47 -4.63
CA TYR A 351 -11.11 -22.60 -3.24
C TYR A 351 -10.61 -23.92 -2.63
N GLU A 352 -10.83 -25.04 -3.31
CA GLU A 352 -10.35 -26.36 -2.83
C GLU A 352 -8.82 -26.39 -2.71
N LYS A 353 -8.09 -25.87 -3.70
CA LYS A 353 -6.63 -25.79 -3.64
C LYS A 353 -6.15 -24.97 -2.44
N ILE A 354 -6.77 -23.81 -2.22
CA ILE A 354 -6.51 -22.97 -1.04
C ILE A 354 -6.68 -23.81 0.23
N GLN A 355 -7.83 -24.47 0.40
CA GLN A 355 -8.09 -25.26 1.62
C GLN A 355 -7.08 -26.40 1.86
N THR A 356 -6.46 -26.95 0.81
CA THR A 356 -5.48 -28.04 0.93
C THR A 356 -4.06 -27.61 1.27
N ILE A 357 -3.73 -26.32 1.14
CA ILE A 357 -2.41 -25.80 1.52
C ILE A 357 -2.29 -25.91 3.05
N LYS A 358 -1.19 -26.47 3.52
CA LYS A 358 -0.95 -26.73 4.95
C LYS A 358 -0.48 -25.49 5.65
#